data_AF-A0AAJ7L4P3-F1
#
_entry.id   AF-A0AAJ7L4P3-F1
#
_cell.length_a   1.000
_cell.length_b   1.000
_cell.length_c   1.000
_cell.angle_alpha   90.00
_cell.angle_beta   90.00
_cell.angle_gamma   90.00
#
_symmetry.space_group_name_H-M   'P 1'
#
loop_
_entity.id
_entity.type
_entity.pdbx_description
1 polymer ?
#
loop_
_entity_poly.entity_id
_entity_poly.type
_entity_poly.pdbx_seq_one_letter_code
_entity_poly.pdbx_strand_id
1 'polypeptide(L)'
;MSVVSNGLKHVNSRAVAGQMPCTDLLRQQVTGKEESFVFYDSGEGDPDRIRVFATPGNLNLLRKYDEWFVDGTFEVCPEIFHQLYTIHVNLPDGKTVPLLFCLLPSKASETYRRLLESIVGALNGSSPRLIHIDFEVAMIKERYGEDPDFALQVRMFSALSFVPTRDLLPVYDSLLRSDFVKDNNYMLTPFINYFESTWVGRERSKPRMKHEWWNVHSSVLEGIARTNNAVEAWNSAFSERVGSSNPNLFRFVEILITEQAKMDFMVNNCLAQGSNTVPKKRYRDRKKRLENLVSSYDQRGTLDLLEAIAHNISF
;
A
#
# COMPACT_ATOMS: atom_id res chain seq x y z
N MET A 1 32.11 41.22 6.46
CA MET A 1 32.48 40.53 5.20
C MET A 1 31.42 39.45 4.95
N SER A 2 30.30 39.85 4.37
CA SER A 2 29.92 39.68 2.94
C SER A 2 29.30 38.30 2.68
N VAL A 3 27.95 38.22 2.70
CA VAL A 3 27.03 37.98 1.54
C VAL A 3 27.14 36.53 1.04
N VAL A 4 26.12 35.66 1.15
CA VAL A 4 24.96 35.62 0.24
C VAL A 4 23.66 35.22 0.96
N SER A 5 22.73 36.17 1.00
CA SER A 5 21.28 35.97 1.05
C SER A 5 20.72 35.73 -0.36
N ASN A 6 19.58 35.06 -0.45
CA ASN A 6 18.61 34.99 -1.57
C ASN A 6 18.54 33.67 -2.34
N GLY A 7 17.50 32.88 -2.00
CA GLY A 7 17.06 31.72 -2.78
C GLY A 7 15.58 31.37 -2.59
N LEU A 8 14.74 32.27 -2.07
CA LEU A 8 13.28 32.17 -2.19
C LEU A 8 12.88 33.12 -3.31
N LYS A 9 12.95 32.65 -4.56
CA LYS A 9 12.34 33.37 -5.67
C LYS A 9 10.87 33.02 -5.70
N HIS A 10 10.05 33.98 -5.29
CA HIS A 10 8.68 34.12 -5.76
C HIS A 10 8.66 33.91 -7.28
N VAL A 11 7.99 32.86 -7.74
CA VAL A 11 7.58 32.77 -9.14
C VAL A 11 6.50 33.82 -9.35
N ASN A 12 6.85 34.78 -10.19
CA ASN A 12 6.08 35.97 -10.52
C ASN A 12 4.77 35.56 -11.23
N SER A 13 3.61 35.83 -10.62
CA SER A 13 2.29 35.40 -11.09
C SER A 13 1.72 36.21 -12.27
N ARG A 14 2.53 37.03 -12.95
CA ARG A 14 2.11 37.82 -14.11
C ARG A 14 3.28 38.05 -15.09
N ALA A 15 3.59 37.06 -15.92
CA ALA A 15 4.15 37.25 -17.28
C ALA A 15 4.61 35.91 -17.87
N VAL A 16 3.68 35.09 -18.39
CA VAL A 16 3.68 34.43 -19.71
C VAL A 16 2.25 33.91 -19.90
N ALA A 17 1.31 34.85 -20.08
CA ALA A 17 -0.07 34.52 -20.42
C ALA A 17 -0.14 34.36 -21.95
N GLY A 18 0.14 33.15 -22.43
CA GLY A 18 -0.01 32.80 -23.84
C GLY A 18 0.92 31.65 -24.25
N GLN A 19 0.33 30.46 -24.45
CA GLN A 19 0.93 29.29 -25.13
C GLN A 19 1.96 28.43 -24.36
N MET A 20 1.67 28.04 -23.11
CA MET A 20 2.19 26.76 -22.59
C MET A 20 1.03 25.90 -22.08
N PRO A 21 0.90 24.63 -22.50
CA PRO A 21 -0.08 23.70 -21.94
C PRO A 21 0.16 23.53 -20.43
N CYS A 22 -0.93 23.38 -19.67
CA CYS A 22 -0.95 23.26 -18.21
C CYS A 22 -0.05 22.11 -17.66
N THR A 23 0.36 21.16 -18.50
CA THR A 23 1.23 20.04 -18.17
C THR A 23 2.72 20.35 -18.04
N ASP A 24 3.24 21.36 -18.74
CA ASP A 24 4.67 21.67 -18.70
C ASP A 24 5.09 22.29 -17.35
N LEU A 25 4.14 22.86 -16.60
CA LEU A 25 4.36 23.35 -15.24
C LEU A 25 4.49 22.23 -14.19
N LEU A 26 3.90 21.05 -14.43
CA LEU A 26 4.00 19.90 -13.52
C LEU A 26 5.26 19.07 -13.79
N ARG A 27 5.77 19.07 -15.03
CA ARG A 27 7.07 18.45 -15.37
C ARG A 27 8.27 19.18 -14.76
N GLN A 28 8.09 20.44 -14.35
CA GLN A 28 9.09 21.24 -13.64
C GLN A 28 8.95 21.15 -12.11
N GLN A 29 8.07 20.29 -11.59
CA GLN A 29 7.95 20.03 -10.15
C GLN A 29 9.17 19.25 -9.69
N VAL A 30 10.19 20.00 -9.29
CA VAL A 30 11.42 19.47 -8.76
C VAL A 30 11.36 19.37 -7.24
N THR A 31 12.02 18.38 -6.67
CA THR A 31 12.21 18.30 -5.22
C THR A 31 13.04 19.50 -4.73
N GLY A 32 13.19 19.67 -3.42
CA GLY A 32 14.12 20.66 -2.86
C GLY A 32 15.58 20.49 -3.28
N LYS A 33 15.92 19.39 -3.98
CA LYS A 33 17.24 19.09 -4.58
C LYS A 33 17.28 19.28 -6.11
N GLU A 34 16.27 19.90 -6.71
CA GLU A 34 16.15 20.11 -8.16
C GLU A 34 15.97 18.82 -9.00
N GLU A 35 15.58 17.70 -8.37
CA GLU A 35 15.34 16.43 -9.07
C GLU A 35 13.89 16.31 -9.57
N SER A 36 13.68 15.76 -10.76
CA SER A 36 12.34 15.44 -11.26
C SER A 36 11.60 14.55 -10.28
N PHE A 37 10.42 14.99 -9.83
CA PHE A 37 9.60 14.25 -8.88
C PHE A 37 8.45 13.48 -9.54
N VAL A 38 8.24 13.65 -10.85
CA VAL A 38 7.34 12.81 -11.65
C VAL A 38 8.14 11.68 -12.25
N PHE A 39 7.87 10.46 -11.79
CA PHE A 39 8.53 9.25 -12.29
C PHE A 39 7.80 8.67 -13.50
N TYR A 40 6.46 8.62 -13.45
CA TYR A 40 5.65 8.06 -14.53
C TYR A 40 4.36 8.87 -14.72
N ASP A 41 3.99 9.09 -15.98
CA ASP A 41 2.71 9.68 -16.38
C ASP A 41 2.28 8.99 -17.67
N SER A 42 1.11 8.34 -17.65
CA SER A 42 0.61 7.62 -18.83
C SER A 42 0.11 8.56 -19.96
N GLY A 43 0.01 9.86 -19.69
CA GLY A 43 -0.21 10.90 -20.69
C GLY A 43 -1.59 11.57 -20.65
N GLU A 44 -1.71 12.75 -21.26
CA GLU A 44 -2.96 13.53 -21.29
C GLU A 44 -4.06 12.92 -22.16
N GLY A 45 -3.70 12.09 -23.14
CA GLY A 45 -4.66 11.41 -24.01
C GLY A 45 -5.21 10.10 -23.44
N ASP A 46 -4.75 9.72 -22.25
CA ASP A 46 -5.18 8.50 -21.58
C ASP A 46 -6.42 8.78 -20.71
N PRO A 47 -7.59 8.20 -21.02
CA PRO A 47 -8.80 8.37 -20.21
C PRO A 47 -8.65 7.77 -18.81
N ASP A 48 -7.76 6.79 -18.65
CA ASP A 48 -7.42 6.15 -17.38
C ASP A 48 -6.00 6.57 -16.96
N ARG A 49 -5.76 7.87 -16.95
CA ARG A 49 -4.44 8.44 -16.66
C ARG A 49 -3.93 8.03 -15.29
N ILE A 50 -2.70 7.52 -15.24
CA ILE A 50 -1.97 7.19 -14.02
C ILE A 50 -0.79 8.15 -13.90
N ARG A 51 -0.59 8.71 -12.71
CA ARG A 51 0.60 9.50 -12.38
C ARG A 51 1.30 8.95 -11.16
N VAL A 52 2.61 8.78 -11.24
CA VAL A 52 3.44 8.30 -10.14
C VAL A 52 4.53 9.31 -9.85
N PHE A 53 4.60 9.73 -8.60
CA PHE A 53 5.61 10.61 -8.07
C PHE A 53 6.64 9.81 -7.26
N ALA A 54 7.90 9.94 -7.64
CA ALA A 54 9.05 9.33 -7.01
C ALA A 54 10.33 9.95 -7.57
N THR A 55 11.41 9.87 -6.80
CA THR A 55 12.77 10.20 -7.28
C THR A 55 13.52 8.94 -7.71
N PRO A 56 14.64 9.06 -8.44
CA PRO A 56 15.54 7.94 -8.68
C PRO A 56 16.05 7.29 -7.38
N GLY A 57 16.26 8.10 -6.33
CA GLY A 57 16.62 7.61 -4.99
C GLY A 57 15.54 6.70 -4.40
N ASN A 58 14.27 7.04 -4.59
CA ASN A 58 13.14 6.23 -4.12
C ASN A 58 13.13 4.87 -4.83
N LEU A 59 13.34 4.81 -6.15
CA LEU A 59 13.41 3.55 -6.89
C LEU A 59 14.59 2.67 -6.45
N ASN A 60 15.73 3.28 -6.12
CA ASN A 60 16.88 2.56 -5.58
C ASN A 60 16.58 1.96 -4.19
N LEU A 61 15.89 2.70 -3.32
CA LEU A 61 15.44 2.18 -2.02
C LEU A 61 14.42 1.06 -2.20
N LEU A 62 13.48 1.21 -3.14
CA LEU A 62 12.46 0.23 -3.47
C LEU A 62 13.08 -1.09 -4.00
N ARG A 63 14.19 -1.00 -4.75
CA ARG A 63 14.99 -2.16 -5.18
C ARG A 63 15.78 -2.78 -4.02
N LYS A 64 16.26 -1.96 -3.08
CA LYS A 64 17.08 -2.41 -1.95
C LYS A 64 16.26 -3.12 -0.87
N TYR A 65 15.05 -2.63 -0.60
CA TYR A 65 14.14 -3.17 0.42
C TYR A 65 13.00 -3.90 -0.30
N ASP A 66 13.06 -5.24 -0.29
CA ASP A 66 12.21 -6.14 -1.08
C ASP A 66 10.87 -6.49 -0.40
N GLU A 67 10.56 -5.82 0.71
CA GLU A 67 9.30 -5.89 1.44
C GLU A 67 8.57 -4.55 1.32
N TRP A 68 7.46 -4.54 0.58
CA TRP A 68 6.70 -3.33 0.28
C TRP A 68 5.39 -3.32 1.07
N PHE A 69 5.02 -2.16 1.62
CA PHE A 69 3.74 -1.93 2.25
C PHE A 69 2.94 -0.99 1.37
N VAL A 70 1.74 -1.41 0.98
CA VAL A 70 0.99 -0.72 -0.05
C VAL A 70 -0.41 -0.44 0.47
N ASP A 71 -0.81 0.83 0.37
CA ASP A 71 -2.09 1.27 0.90
C ASP A 71 -2.71 2.37 0.01
N GLY A 72 -4.04 2.32 -0.13
CA GLY A 72 -4.85 3.29 -0.86
C GLY A 72 -5.66 4.13 0.10
N THR A 73 -5.54 5.47 0.02
CA THR A 73 -6.34 6.39 0.83
C THR A 73 -7.35 7.17 -0.03
N PHE A 74 -8.62 7.14 0.39
CA PHE A 74 -9.75 7.84 -0.24
C PHE A 74 -9.94 9.25 0.28
N GLU A 75 -9.46 9.53 1.50
CA GLU A 75 -9.83 10.76 2.19
C GLU A 75 -9.18 11.99 1.57
N VAL A 76 -8.22 11.82 0.65
CA VAL A 76 -7.33 12.88 0.21
C VAL A 76 -6.81 12.64 -1.21
N CYS A 77 -7.56 13.09 -2.21
CA CYS A 77 -7.13 12.95 -3.60
C CYS A 77 -7.65 14.10 -4.46
N PRO A 78 -6.86 14.66 -5.40
CA PRO A 78 -7.38 15.60 -6.36
C PRO A 78 -8.55 15.01 -7.17
N GLU A 79 -9.64 15.75 -7.36
CA GLU A 79 -10.92 15.25 -7.92
C GLU A 79 -10.81 14.56 -9.30
N ILE A 80 -9.78 14.90 -10.07
CA ILE A 80 -9.51 14.28 -11.37
C ILE A 80 -8.98 12.84 -11.27
N PHE A 81 -8.67 12.37 -10.06
CA PHE A 81 -8.25 11.00 -9.76
C PHE A 81 -9.19 10.41 -8.69
N HIS A 82 -9.28 9.08 -8.67
CA HIS A 82 -10.17 8.36 -7.76
C HIS A 82 -9.52 8.11 -6.39
N GLN A 83 -8.20 7.92 -6.35
CA GLN A 83 -7.49 7.63 -5.10
C GLN A 83 -5.99 7.97 -5.20
N LEU A 84 -5.41 8.27 -4.04
CA LEU A 84 -3.96 8.19 -3.85
C LEU A 84 -3.62 6.78 -3.37
N TYR A 85 -2.72 6.12 -4.08
CA TYR A 85 -2.16 4.82 -3.73
C TYR A 85 -0.68 4.99 -3.40
N THR A 86 -0.21 4.46 -2.30
CA THR A 86 1.16 4.70 -1.80
C THR A 86 1.90 3.40 -1.60
N ILE A 87 3.21 3.41 -1.89
CA ILE A 87 4.11 2.29 -1.64
C ILE A 87 5.19 2.74 -0.66
N HIS A 88 5.34 1.99 0.41
CA HIS A 88 6.24 2.25 1.53
C HIS A 88 7.21 1.09 1.73
N VAL A 89 8.33 1.37 2.40
CA VAL A 89 9.28 0.35 2.85
C VAL A 89 9.67 0.60 4.30
N ASN A 90 10.10 -0.47 4.98
CA ASN A 90 10.73 -0.36 6.29
C ASN A 90 12.23 -0.09 6.14
N LEU A 91 12.70 0.94 6.83
CA LEU A 91 14.11 1.23 6.99
C LEU A 91 14.72 0.34 8.09
N PRO A 92 16.05 0.13 8.09
CA PRO A 92 16.74 -0.66 9.11
C PRO A 92 16.49 -0.20 10.54
N ASP A 93 16.25 1.09 10.78
CA ASP A 93 15.91 1.65 12.08
C ASP A 93 14.43 1.46 12.46
N GLY A 94 13.69 0.60 11.74
CA GLY A 94 12.31 0.24 12.03
C GLY A 94 11.29 1.33 11.70
N LYS A 95 11.70 2.44 11.09
CA LYS A 95 10.78 3.44 10.56
C LYS A 95 10.25 3.00 9.19
N THR A 96 9.01 3.35 8.91
CA THR A 96 8.40 3.15 7.59
C THR A 96 8.36 4.47 6.85
N VAL A 97 8.73 4.46 5.57
CA VAL A 97 8.76 5.68 4.74
C VAL A 97 8.02 5.48 3.42
N PRO A 98 7.23 6.46 2.96
CA PRO A 98 6.60 6.42 1.64
C PRO A 98 7.66 6.65 0.56
N LEU A 99 7.68 5.79 -0.46
CA LEU A 99 8.59 5.91 -1.60
C LEU A 99 7.87 6.33 -2.88
N LEU A 100 6.67 5.81 -3.14
CA LEU A 100 5.91 6.15 -4.34
C LEU A 100 4.54 6.69 -3.94
N PHE A 101 4.13 7.76 -4.62
CA PHE A 101 2.77 8.32 -4.55
C PHE A 101 2.12 8.18 -5.91
N CYS A 102 1.04 7.41 -6.00
CA CYS A 102 0.41 7.03 -7.25
C CYS A 102 -1.02 7.57 -7.29
N LEU A 103 -1.29 8.52 -8.16
CA LEU A 103 -2.64 9.00 -8.45
C LEU A 103 -3.29 8.07 -9.46
N LEU A 104 -4.37 7.39 -9.05
CA LEU A 104 -5.03 6.36 -9.85
C LEU A 104 -6.43 6.79 -10.30
N PRO A 105 -6.84 6.47 -11.54
CA PRO A 105 -8.15 6.82 -12.11
C PRO A 105 -9.29 5.96 -11.56
N SER A 106 -9.00 4.78 -11.03
CA SER A 106 -10.01 3.85 -10.50
C SER A 106 -9.40 2.81 -9.55
N LYS A 107 -10.26 1.95 -8.99
CA LYS A 107 -9.88 0.70 -8.30
C LYS A 107 -9.96 -0.54 -9.20
N ALA A 108 -10.04 -0.34 -10.52
CA ALA A 108 -10.11 -1.47 -11.44
C ALA A 108 -8.79 -2.24 -11.43
N SER A 109 -8.87 -3.57 -11.59
CA SER A 109 -7.70 -4.45 -11.71
C SER A 109 -6.69 -3.94 -12.74
N GLU A 110 -7.21 -3.45 -13.84
CA GLU A 110 -6.44 -2.99 -14.97
C GLU A 110 -5.59 -1.78 -14.59
N THR A 111 -6.12 -0.89 -13.76
CA THR A 111 -5.38 0.25 -13.21
C THR A 111 -4.21 -0.21 -12.33
N TYR A 112 -4.42 -1.15 -11.40
CA TYR A 112 -3.36 -1.68 -10.56
C TYR A 112 -2.32 -2.47 -11.35
N ARG A 113 -2.75 -3.26 -12.34
CA ARG A 113 -1.86 -3.99 -13.26
C ARG A 113 -0.94 -3.03 -14.01
N ARG A 114 -1.51 -1.99 -14.63
CA ARG A 114 -0.76 -0.95 -15.35
C ARG A 114 0.22 -0.23 -14.43
N LEU A 115 -0.20 0.09 -13.20
CA LEU A 115 0.69 0.68 -12.19
C LEU A 115 1.88 -0.25 -11.89
N LEU A 116 1.62 -1.50 -11.53
CA LEU A 116 2.66 -2.46 -11.17
C LEU A 116 3.62 -2.72 -12.34
N GLU A 117 3.12 -2.82 -13.57
CA GLU A 117 3.96 -2.96 -14.76
C GLU A 117 4.87 -1.76 -14.98
N SER A 118 4.37 -0.53 -14.76
CA SER A 118 5.19 0.68 -14.88
C SER A 118 6.33 0.69 -13.84
N ILE A 119 6.05 0.25 -12.61
CA ILE A 119 7.03 0.18 -11.52
C ILE A 119 8.06 -0.92 -11.82
N VAL A 120 7.60 -2.14 -12.11
CA VAL A 120 8.48 -3.28 -12.42
C VAL A 120 9.36 -2.98 -13.64
N GLY A 121 8.81 -2.32 -14.65
CA GLY A 121 9.57 -1.85 -15.82
C GLY A 121 10.74 -0.95 -15.42
N ALA A 122 10.51 0.04 -14.55
CA ALA A 122 11.58 0.91 -14.06
C ALA A 122 12.55 0.24 -13.07
N LEU A 123 12.13 -0.85 -12.45
CA LEU A 123 13.02 -1.70 -11.66
C LEU A 123 13.77 -2.74 -12.51
N ASN A 124 13.78 -2.60 -13.84
CA ASN A 124 14.42 -3.54 -14.77
C ASN A 124 13.92 -4.98 -14.60
N GLY A 125 12.62 -5.16 -14.36
CA GLY A 125 12.01 -6.47 -14.12
C GLY A 125 12.17 -7.00 -12.68
N SER A 126 12.87 -6.28 -11.80
CA SER A 126 12.95 -6.65 -10.39
C SER A 126 11.59 -6.44 -9.73
N SER A 127 11.15 -7.43 -8.95
CA SER A 127 9.91 -7.40 -8.18
C SER A 127 10.24 -7.60 -6.69
N PRO A 128 9.40 -7.07 -5.79
CA PRO A 128 9.58 -7.33 -4.36
C PRO A 128 9.37 -8.81 -4.07
N ARG A 129 10.02 -9.27 -3.00
CA ARG A 129 9.77 -10.61 -2.45
C ARG A 129 8.42 -10.67 -1.74
N LEU A 130 7.97 -9.56 -1.16
CA LEU A 130 6.72 -9.49 -0.40
C LEU A 130 6.01 -8.15 -0.57
N ILE A 131 4.70 -8.20 -0.80
CA ILE A 131 3.83 -7.02 -0.80
C ILE A 131 2.74 -7.19 0.27
N HIS A 132 2.69 -6.26 1.22
CA HIS A 132 1.61 -6.14 2.18
C HIS A 132 0.54 -5.24 1.60
N ILE A 133 -0.68 -5.77 1.44
CA ILE A 133 -1.84 -5.03 0.98
C ILE A 133 -2.99 -5.32 1.95
N ASP A 134 -3.79 -4.30 2.25
CA ASP A 134 -4.95 -4.44 3.11
C ASP A 134 -6.22 -4.84 2.34
N PHE A 135 -7.05 -5.65 3.00
CA PHE A 135 -8.34 -6.04 2.48
C PHE A 135 -9.35 -4.93 2.75
N GLU A 136 -10.01 -4.39 1.72
CA GLU A 136 -11.08 -3.42 1.90
C GLU A 136 -12.31 -4.07 2.58
N VAL A 137 -12.47 -3.86 3.89
CA VAL A 137 -13.62 -4.31 4.70
C VAL A 137 -14.80 -3.31 4.65
N ALA A 138 -14.69 -2.27 3.82
CA ALA A 138 -15.64 -1.13 3.79
C ALA A 138 -17.12 -1.54 3.66
N MET A 139 -17.42 -2.66 3.00
CA MET A 139 -18.78 -3.14 2.78
C MET A 139 -19.47 -3.70 4.03
N ILE A 140 -18.72 -4.04 5.08
CA ILE A 140 -19.25 -4.63 6.33
C ILE A 140 -18.75 -3.89 7.58
N LYS A 141 -18.26 -2.65 7.40
CA LYS A 141 -17.55 -1.85 8.41
C LYS A 141 -18.36 -1.60 9.67
N GLU A 142 -19.67 -1.36 9.55
CA GLU A 142 -20.57 -1.07 10.67
C GLU A 142 -20.61 -2.25 11.66
N ARG A 143 -21.07 -3.42 11.20
CA ARG A 143 -21.14 -4.62 12.04
C ARG A 143 -19.76 -5.15 12.46
N TYR A 144 -18.75 -5.00 11.61
CA TYR A 144 -17.37 -5.37 11.94
C TYR A 144 -16.83 -4.55 13.13
N GLY A 145 -17.26 -3.30 13.30
CA GLY A 145 -16.88 -2.48 14.45
C GLY A 145 -17.63 -2.82 15.74
N GLU A 146 -18.84 -3.36 15.63
CA GLU A 146 -19.74 -3.60 16.77
C GLU A 146 -19.64 -5.04 17.33
N ASP A 147 -19.35 -6.03 16.48
CA ASP A 147 -19.37 -7.44 16.83
C ASP A 147 -17.97 -8.06 16.67
N PRO A 148 -17.24 -8.29 17.79
CA PRO A 148 -15.90 -8.86 17.76
C PRO A 148 -15.82 -10.27 17.18
N ASP A 149 -16.89 -11.07 17.34
CA ASP A 149 -16.94 -12.45 16.83
C ASP A 149 -17.18 -12.44 15.32
N PHE A 150 -18.07 -11.57 14.83
CA PHE A 150 -18.21 -11.30 13.41
C PHE A 150 -16.89 -10.79 12.80
N ALA A 151 -16.20 -9.87 13.48
CA ALA A 151 -14.91 -9.36 13.04
C ALA A 151 -13.82 -10.44 12.99
N LEU A 152 -13.82 -11.37 13.95
CA LEU A 152 -12.93 -12.53 13.93
C LEU A 152 -13.18 -13.42 12.71
N GLN A 153 -14.44 -13.76 12.45
CA GLN A 153 -14.84 -14.61 11.32
C GLN A 153 -14.50 -13.95 9.97
N VAL A 154 -14.73 -12.65 9.82
CA VAL A 154 -14.31 -11.89 8.64
C VAL A 154 -12.79 -11.89 8.47
N ARG A 155 -12.01 -11.78 9.57
CA ARG A 155 -10.54 -11.84 9.53
C ARG A 155 -10.02 -13.20 9.05
N MET A 156 -10.80 -14.28 9.11
CA MET A 156 -10.39 -15.57 8.55
C MET A 156 -10.19 -15.51 7.03
N PHE A 157 -10.90 -14.64 6.31
CA PHE A 157 -10.65 -14.38 4.89
C PHE A 157 -9.24 -13.80 4.70
N SER A 158 -8.85 -12.86 5.55
CA SER A 158 -7.49 -12.30 5.50
C SER A 158 -6.42 -13.31 5.93
N ALA A 159 -6.77 -14.25 6.81
CA ALA A 159 -5.87 -15.33 7.23
C ALA A 159 -5.52 -16.29 6.07
N LEU A 160 -6.27 -16.29 4.97
CA LEU A 160 -5.95 -17.05 3.76
C LEU A 160 -4.59 -16.68 3.16
N SER A 161 -4.07 -15.46 3.42
CA SER A 161 -2.71 -15.10 2.99
C SER A 161 -1.64 -15.97 3.64
N PHE A 162 -1.95 -16.64 4.75
CA PHE A 162 -1.03 -17.51 5.47
C PHE A 162 -1.19 -18.99 5.13
N VAL A 163 -2.04 -19.34 4.17
CA VAL A 163 -2.21 -20.71 3.66
C VAL A 163 -1.23 -20.92 2.49
N PRO A 164 -0.60 -22.08 2.32
CA PRO A 164 0.18 -22.37 1.12
C PRO A 164 -0.64 -22.11 -0.15
N THR A 165 -0.07 -21.46 -1.16
CA THR A 165 -0.79 -21.14 -2.41
C THR A 165 -1.42 -22.37 -3.08
N ARG A 166 -0.77 -23.54 -2.96
CA ARG A 166 -1.29 -24.84 -3.43
C ARG A 166 -2.64 -25.25 -2.82
N ASP A 167 -2.91 -24.83 -1.59
CA ASP A 167 -4.08 -25.23 -0.81
C ASP A 167 -5.10 -24.09 -0.66
N LEU A 168 -4.79 -22.90 -1.19
CA LEU A 168 -5.59 -21.70 -1.02
C LEU A 168 -7.05 -21.87 -1.47
N LEU A 169 -7.28 -22.44 -2.66
CA LEU A 169 -8.63 -22.62 -3.22
C LEU A 169 -9.45 -23.65 -2.41
N PRO A 170 -8.95 -24.88 -2.13
CA PRO A 170 -9.67 -25.83 -1.26
C PRO A 170 -10.04 -25.26 0.12
N VAL A 171 -9.15 -24.46 0.71
CA VAL A 171 -9.38 -23.86 2.03
C VAL A 171 -10.40 -22.74 1.96
N TYR A 172 -10.35 -21.92 0.92
CA TYR A 172 -11.37 -20.90 0.66
C TYR A 172 -12.76 -21.53 0.49
N ASP A 173 -12.88 -22.60 -0.29
CA ASP A 173 -14.15 -23.32 -0.46
C ASP A 173 -14.68 -23.86 0.87
N SER A 174 -13.78 -24.33 1.74
CA SER A 174 -14.14 -24.80 3.09
C SER A 174 -14.65 -23.65 3.97
N LEU A 175 -14.01 -22.47 3.89
CA LEU A 175 -14.44 -21.26 4.59
C LEU A 175 -15.83 -20.79 4.12
N LEU A 176 -16.10 -20.81 2.81
CA LEU A 176 -17.42 -20.47 2.26
C LEU A 176 -18.54 -21.42 2.70
N ARG A 177 -18.19 -22.67 3.06
CA ARG A 177 -19.14 -23.67 3.58
C ARG A 177 -19.33 -23.61 5.09
N SER A 178 -18.63 -22.72 5.80
CA SER A 178 -18.83 -22.51 7.24
C SER A 178 -20.25 -22.01 7.54
N ASP A 179 -20.75 -22.32 8.73
CA ASP A 179 -22.08 -21.90 9.16
C ASP A 179 -22.16 -20.37 9.24
N PHE A 180 -21.09 -19.70 9.69
CA PHE A 180 -20.99 -18.24 9.67
C PHE A 180 -21.28 -17.63 8.29
N VAL A 181 -20.65 -18.13 7.23
CA VAL A 181 -20.84 -17.59 5.87
C VAL A 181 -22.26 -17.89 5.37
N LYS A 182 -22.80 -19.08 5.63
CA LYS A 182 -24.18 -19.43 5.24
C LYS A 182 -25.20 -18.54 5.93
N ASP A 183 -25.06 -18.35 7.25
CA ASP A 183 -26.00 -17.58 8.07
C ASP A 183 -25.97 -16.09 7.73
N ASN A 184 -24.82 -15.59 7.24
CA ASN A 184 -24.64 -14.19 6.87
C ASN A 184 -24.52 -13.97 5.35
N ASN A 185 -24.94 -14.94 4.53
CA ASN A 185 -24.70 -14.96 3.08
C ASN A 185 -25.15 -13.67 2.38
N TYR A 186 -26.36 -13.20 2.66
CA TYR A 186 -26.88 -11.97 2.04
C TYR A 186 -25.99 -10.74 2.31
N MET A 187 -25.56 -10.58 3.56
CA MET A 187 -24.68 -9.49 3.99
C MET A 187 -23.27 -9.63 3.42
N LEU A 188 -22.74 -10.85 3.39
CA LEU A 188 -21.37 -11.11 2.94
C LEU A 188 -21.23 -11.20 1.43
N THR A 189 -22.32 -11.36 0.68
CA THR A 189 -22.28 -11.50 -0.79
C THR A 189 -21.48 -10.39 -1.49
N PRO A 190 -21.68 -9.08 -1.20
CA PRO A 190 -20.87 -8.03 -1.81
C PRO A 190 -19.38 -8.14 -1.47
N PHE A 191 -19.06 -8.45 -0.21
CA PHE A 191 -17.69 -8.66 0.26
C PHE A 191 -17.04 -9.88 -0.40
N ILE A 192 -17.73 -11.03 -0.45
CA ILE A 192 -17.26 -12.27 -1.08
C ILE A 192 -17.04 -12.04 -2.58
N ASN A 193 -17.98 -11.39 -3.27
CA ASN A 193 -17.82 -11.05 -4.69
C ASN A 193 -16.57 -10.20 -4.94
N TYR A 194 -16.34 -9.19 -4.11
CA TYR A 194 -15.11 -8.40 -4.15
C TYR A 194 -13.88 -9.28 -3.89
N PHE A 195 -13.92 -10.13 -2.87
CA PHE A 195 -12.80 -10.96 -2.43
C PHE A 195 -12.41 -11.99 -3.49
N GLU A 196 -13.39 -12.68 -4.07
CA GLU A 196 -13.19 -13.59 -5.20
C GLU A 196 -12.63 -12.87 -6.42
N SER A 197 -13.24 -11.73 -6.79
CA SER A 197 -12.75 -11.02 -7.98
C SER A 197 -11.32 -10.55 -7.77
N THR A 198 -10.99 -10.04 -6.58
CA THR A 198 -9.72 -9.35 -6.34
C THR A 198 -8.59 -10.31 -5.96
N TRP A 199 -8.83 -11.27 -5.06
CA TRP A 199 -7.77 -12.01 -4.38
C TRP A 199 -7.75 -13.50 -4.75
N VAL A 200 -8.92 -14.16 -4.75
CA VAL A 200 -8.97 -15.64 -4.88
C VAL A 200 -9.11 -16.10 -6.32
N GLY A 201 -10.01 -15.49 -7.08
CA GLY A 201 -10.43 -15.91 -8.40
C GLY A 201 -11.69 -16.77 -8.37
N ARG A 202 -12.28 -16.95 -9.56
CA ARG A 202 -13.40 -17.85 -9.83
C ARG A 202 -12.95 -18.88 -10.87
N GLU A 203 -13.70 -19.98 -10.98
CA GLU A 203 -13.40 -21.08 -11.92
C GLU A 203 -13.14 -20.60 -13.37
N ARG A 204 -13.84 -19.54 -13.81
CA ARG A 204 -13.71 -18.96 -15.16
C ARG A 204 -12.98 -17.61 -15.21
N SER A 205 -12.50 -17.10 -14.08
CA SER A 205 -11.90 -15.76 -14.01
C SER A 205 -10.78 -15.73 -12.98
N LYS A 206 -9.54 -15.51 -13.46
CA LYS A 206 -8.38 -15.36 -12.58
C LYS A 206 -8.54 -14.15 -11.64
N PRO A 207 -7.97 -14.20 -10.42
CA PRO A 207 -8.01 -13.05 -9.53
C PRO A 207 -7.26 -11.86 -10.12
N ARG A 208 -7.68 -10.66 -9.71
CA ARG A 208 -6.98 -9.40 -10.04
C ARG A 208 -5.55 -9.38 -9.51
N MET A 209 -5.36 -9.91 -8.30
CA MET A 209 -4.07 -10.01 -7.62
C MET A 209 -3.60 -11.46 -7.64
N LYS A 210 -2.44 -11.71 -8.26
CA LYS A 210 -1.84 -13.05 -8.28
C LYS A 210 -1.56 -13.52 -6.85
N HIS A 211 -1.79 -14.80 -6.57
CA HIS A 211 -1.64 -15.35 -5.22
C HIS A 211 -0.24 -15.11 -4.67
N GLU A 212 0.80 -15.19 -5.51
CA GLU A 212 2.20 -14.98 -5.13
C GLU A 212 2.50 -13.55 -4.66
N TRP A 213 1.65 -12.56 -4.99
CA TRP A 213 1.90 -11.16 -4.65
C TRP A 213 1.52 -10.83 -3.22
N TRP A 214 0.46 -11.44 -2.71
CA TRP A 214 -0.13 -11.10 -1.42
C TRP A 214 -0.10 -12.26 -0.41
N ASN A 215 0.23 -13.47 -0.88
CA ASN A 215 0.42 -14.61 0.01
C ASN A 215 1.72 -14.42 0.81
N VAL A 216 1.61 -14.67 2.11
CA VAL A 216 2.68 -14.46 3.10
C VAL A 216 3.12 -15.76 3.76
N HIS A 217 2.59 -16.93 3.36
CA HIS A 217 2.90 -18.21 4.01
C HIS A 217 4.41 -18.47 4.07
N SER A 218 5.09 -18.46 2.93
CA SER A 218 6.55 -18.68 2.86
C SER A 218 7.32 -17.57 3.56
N SER A 219 6.89 -16.33 3.37
CA SER A 219 7.49 -15.14 3.99
C SER A 219 7.47 -15.19 5.53
N VAL A 220 6.38 -15.68 6.12
CA VAL A 220 6.28 -15.85 7.57
C VAL A 220 7.24 -16.93 8.05
N LEU A 221 7.38 -18.05 7.34
CA LEU A 221 8.35 -19.10 7.68
C LEU A 221 9.80 -18.60 7.56
N GLU A 222 10.07 -17.67 6.65
CA GLU A 222 11.36 -16.98 6.52
C GLU A 222 11.57 -15.85 7.54
N GLY A 223 10.58 -15.59 8.40
CA GLY A 223 10.64 -14.54 9.42
C GLY A 223 10.57 -13.12 8.86
N ILE A 224 9.87 -12.89 7.75
CA ILE A 224 9.57 -11.55 7.22
C ILE A 224 8.35 -10.99 7.96
N ALA A 225 8.38 -9.71 8.38
CA ALA A 225 7.46 -9.17 9.38
C ALA A 225 6.29 -8.38 8.80
N ARG A 226 5.05 -8.84 9.01
CA ARG A 226 3.82 -8.07 8.70
C ARG A 226 3.49 -7.04 9.79
N THR A 227 3.62 -5.75 9.50
CA THR A 227 2.93 -4.66 10.23
C THR A 227 2.61 -3.45 9.33
N ASN A 228 1.33 -3.21 9.01
CA ASN A 228 0.89 -2.03 8.25
C ASN A 228 0.59 -0.79 9.12
N ASN A 229 0.64 -0.92 10.45
CA ASN A 229 0.32 0.16 11.40
C ASN A 229 1.07 1.48 11.15
N ALA A 230 2.31 1.41 10.65
CA ALA A 230 3.10 2.60 10.38
C ALA A 230 2.63 3.32 9.11
N VAL A 231 2.11 2.58 8.13
CA VAL A 231 1.49 3.13 6.92
C VAL A 231 0.14 3.75 7.25
N GLU A 232 -0.70 3.08 8.05
CA GLU A 232 -1.97 3.65 8.54
C GLU A 232 -1.73 4.98 9.28
N ALA A 233 -0.75 4.99 10.21
CA ALA A 233 -0.37 6.20 10.94
C ALA A 233 0.16 7.30 10.01
N TRP A 234 0.92 6.92 8.97
CA TRP A 234 1.37 7.86 7.95
C TRP A 234 0.19 8.43 7.16
N ASN A 235 -0.76 7.60 6.71
CA ASN A 235 -1.94 8.00 5.95
C ASN A 235 -2.79 8.98 6.75
N SER A 236 -3.06 8.70 8.03
CA SER A 236 -3.79 9.61 8.91
C SER A 236 -3.09 10.98 9.05
N ALA A 237 -1.78 10.97 9.28
CA ALA A 237 -0.99 12.20 9.39
C ALA A 237 -0.88 12.97 8.06
N PHE A 238 -0.89 12.25 6.93
CA PHE A 238 -0.92 12.84 5.59
C PHE A 238 -2.26 13.52 5.33
N SER A 239 -3.38 12.87 5.66
CA SER A 239 -4.73 13.45 5.55
C SER A 239 -4.88 14.75 6.33
N GLU A 240 -4.40 14.77 7.58
CA GLU A 240 -4.41 15.97 8.40
C GLU A 240 -3.61 17.12 7.75
N ARG A 241 -2.44 16.81 7.18
CA ARG A 241 -1.59 17.81 6.52
C ARG A 241 -2.18 18.38 5.24
N VAL A 242 -2.90 17.57 4.48
CA VAL A 242 -3.60 18.08 3.29
C VAL A 242 -4.81 18.93 3.67
N GLY A 243 -5.49 18.58 4.76
CA GLY A 243 -6.54 19.42 5.37
C GLY A 243 -7.77 19.64 4.47
N SER A 244 -7.90 18.84 3.41
CA SER A 244 -9.02 18.88 2.45
C SER A 244 -9.14 17.52 1.77
N SER A 245 -10.36 17.06 1.55
CA SER A 245 -10.60 15.80 0.85
C SER A 245 -10.34 15.88 -0.65
N ASN A 246 -10.59 17.06 -1.23
CA ASN A 246 -10.46 17.34 -2.66
C ASN A 246 -9.46 18.49 -2.87
N PRO A 247 -8.16 18.27 -2.61
CA PRO A 247 -7.15 19.29 -2.80
C PRO A 247 -6.97 19.61 -4.29
N ASN A 248 -6.69 20.88 -4.60
CA ASN A 248 -6.19 21.24 -5.92
C ASN A 248 -4.90 20.46 -6.22
N LEU A 249 -4.77 19.92 -7.44
CA LEU A 249 -3.63 19.10 -7.84
C LEU A 249 -2.28 19.77 -7.56
N PHE A 250 -2.12 21.06 -7.87
CA PHE A 250 -0.85 21.76 -7.64
C PHE A 250 -0.52 21.81 -6.15
N ARG A 251 -1.51 22.17 -5.33
CA ARG A 251 -1.35 22.19 -3.87
C ARG A 251 -1.03 20.80 -3.32
N PHE A 252 -1.65 19.77 -3.89
CA PHE A 252 -1.38 18.39 -3.51
C PHE A 252 0.06 17.99 -3.82
N VAL A 253 0.56 18.31 -5.03
CA VAL A 253 1.95 17.99 -5.41
C VAL A 253 2.96 18.75 -4.54
N GLU A 254 2.71 20.01 -4.17
CA GLU A 254 3.55 20.74 -3.20
C GLU A 254 3.68 20.00 -1.85
N ILE A 255 2.57 19.41 -1.39
CA ILE A 255 2.56 18.62 -0.15
C ILE A 255 3.33 17.32 -0.35
N LEU A 256 3.18 16.62 -1.49
CA LEU A 256 3.97 15.44 -1.81
C LEU A 256 5.49 15.75 -1.85
N ILE A 257 5.89 16.90 -2.39
CA ILE A 257 7.29 17.36 -2.37
C ILE A 257 7.77 17.58 -0.93
N THR A 258 6.91 18.15 -0.08
CA THR A 258 7.22 18.34 1.34
C THR A 258 7.37 16.99 2.06
N GLU A 259 6.54 16.00 1.74
CA GLU A 259 6.66 14.63 2.25
C GLU A 259 7.95 13.95 1.76
N GLN A 260 8.32 14.15 0.49
CA GLN A 260 9.59 13.66 -0.05
C GLN A 260 10.79 14.24 0.73
N ALA A 261 10.77 15.54 1.05
CA ALA A 261 11.84 16.15 1.83
C ALA A 261 11.96 15.56 3.25
N LYS A 262 10.83 15.24 3.89
CA LYS A 262 10.82 14.54 5.20
C LYS A 262 11.35 13.12 5.08
N MET A 263 10.95 12.40 4.03
CA MET A 263 11.43 11.06 3.73
C MET A 263 12.96 11.05 3.54
N ASP A 264 13.48 11.97 2.73
CA ASP A 264 14.92 12.11 2.50
C ASP A 264 15.68 12.33 3.82
N PHE A 265 15.15 13.17 4.71
CA PHE A 265 15.71 13.39 6.03
C PHE A 265 15.71 12.13 6.89
N MET A 266 14.62 11.37 6.90
CA MET A 266 14.52 10.10 7.63
C MET A 266 15.51 9.05 7.11
N VAL A 267 15.61 8.90 5.78
CA VAL A 267 16.55 7.97 5.14
C VAL A 267 17.99 8.35 5.47
N ASN A 268 18.36 9.62 5.31
CA ASN A 268 19.72 10.10 5.60
C ASN A 268 20.10 9.87 7.08
N ASN A 269 19.17 10.14 8.01
CA ASN A 269 19.41 9.88 9.42
C ASN A 269 19.57 8.39 9.73
N CYS A 270 18.75 7.53 9.12
CA CYS A 270 18.88 6.08 9.28
C CYS A 270 20.24 5.57 8.76
N LEU A 271 20.70 6.10 7.62
CA LEU A 271 22.01 5.75 7.04
C LEU A 271 23.17 6.23 7.93
N ALA A 272 23.04 7.40 8.57
CA ALA A 272 24.07 7.97 9.42
C ALA A 272 24.17 7.31 10.81
N GLN A 273 23.03 6.92 11.41
CA GLN A 273 22.98 6.40 12.78
C GLN A 273 23.10 4.88 12.87
N GLY A 274 22.82 4.14 11.78
CA GLY A 274 22.73 2.68 11.81
C GLY A 274 21.49 2.17 12.58
N SER A 275 21.18 0.88 12.42
CA SER A 275 20.01 0.25 13.05
C SER A 275 20.30 -0.15 14.50
N ASN A 276 19.61 0.46 15.47
CA ASN A 276 19.66 0.07 16.89
C ASN A 276 18.27 -0.07 17.54
N THR A 277 17.19 0.02 16.76
CA THR A 277 15.83 -0.02 17.30
C THR A 277 15.33 -1.45 17.35
N VAL A 278 15.26 -1.98 18.57
CA VAL A 278 14.66 -3.28 18.83
C VAL A 278 13.13 -3.16 18.69
N PRO A 279 12.47 -4.01 17.87
CA PRO A 279 11.02 -3.97 17.75
C PRO A 279 10.34 -4.19 19.11
N LYS A 280 9.23 -3.47 19.37
CA LYS A 280 8.50 -3.60 20.64
C LYS A 280 8.16 -5.07 20.91
N LYS A 281 8.27 -5.49 22.18
CA LYS A 281 8.05 -6.88 22.61
C LYS A 281 6.76 -7.49 22.03
N ARG A 282 5.64 -6.75 22.09
CA ARG A 282 4.34 -7.17 21.53
C ARG A 282 4.42 -7.61 20.06
N TYR A 283 5.16 -6.89 19.22
CA TYR A 283 5.31 -7.21 17.80
C TYR A 283 6.17 -8.45 17.58
N ARG A 284 7.27 -8.58 18.34
CA ARG A 284 8.13 -9.78 18.31
C ARG A 284 7.37 -11.03 18.74
N ASP A 285 6.61 -10.94 19.84
CA ASP A 285 5.83 -12.06 20.36
C ASP A 285 4.73 -12.47 19.37
N ARG A 286 4.05 -11.49 18.74
CA ARG A 286 3.04 -11.75 17.71
C ARG A 286 3.64 -12.43 16.48
N LYS A 287 4.78 -11.93 15.99
CA LYS A 287 5.50 -12.53 14.87
C LYS A 287 5.82 -14.00 15.15
N LYS A 288 6.41 -14.29 16.32
CA LYS A 288 6.73 -15.65 16.76
C LYS A 288 5.50 -16.56 16.84
N ARG A 289 4.34 -16.03 17.29
CA ARG A 289 3.08 -16.79 17.29
C ARG A 289 2.62 -17.13 15.88
N LEU A 290 2.66 -16.18 14.94
CA LEU A 290 2.29 -16.43 13.55
C LEU A 290 3.23 -17.45 12.89
N GLU A 291 4.55 -17.34 13.11
CA GLU A 291 5.54 -18.32 12.66
C GLU A 291 5.23 -19.74 13.16
N ASN A 292 4.93 -19.88 14.47
CA ASN A 292 4.57 -21.16 15.06
C ASN A 292 3.26 -21.73 14.51
N LEU A 293 2.27 -20.87 14.23
CA LEU A 293 0.99 -21.31 13.67
C LEU A 293 1.19 -21.82 12.24
N VAL A 294 1.86 -21.04 11.38
CA VAL A 294 2.12 -21.39 9.98
C VAL A 294 3.01 -22.63 9.86
N SER A 295 4.04 -22.76 10.70
CA SER A 295 4.89 -23.96 10.69
C SER A 295 4.16 -25.25 11.13
N SER A 296 3.03 -25.12 11.84
CA SER A 296 2.16 -26.24 12.23
C SER A 296 1.03 -26.53 11.23
N TYR A 297 1.05 -25.92 10.04
CA TYR A 297 -0.02 -26.01 9.03
C TYR A 297 -0.46 -27.45 8.75
N ASP A 298 0.49 -28.34 8.41
CA ASP A 298 0.18 -29.73 8.02
C ASP A 298 -0.39 -30.59 9.16
N GLN A 299 -0.37 -30.10 10.41
CA GLN A 299 -0.79 -30.81 11.62
C GLN A 299 -2.14 -30.32 12.17
N ARG A 300 -2.74 -29.27 11.59
CA ARG A 300 -4.00 -28.65 12.07
C ARG A 300 -5.13 -28.78 11.06
N GLY A 301 -6.36 -28.79 11.56
CA GLY A 301 -7.53 -28.53 10.73
C GLY A 301 -7.45 -27.13 10.12
N THR A 302 -7.77 -26.98 8.84
CA THR A 302 -7.44 -25.74 8.12
C THR A 302 -8.28 -24.55 8.57
N LEU A 303 -9.52 -24.76 9.01
CA LEU A 303 -10.35 -23.71 9.61
C LEU A 303 -9.83 -23.27 10.98
N ASP A 304 -9.43 -24.23 11.84
CA ASP A 304 -8.85 -23.93 13.16
C ASP A 304 -7.57 -23.08 13.02
N LEU A 305 -6.78 -23.33 11.97
CA LEU A 305 -5.62 -22.51 11.66
C LEU A 305 -6.03 -21.09 11.25
N LEU A 306 -7.00 -20.93 10.34
CA LEU A 306 -7.46 -19.61 9.92
C LEU A 306 -7.97 -18.80 11.11
N GLU A 307 -8.72 -19.43 12.01
CA GLU A 307 -9.24 -18.79 13.23
C GLU A 307 -8.10 -18.40 14.19
N ALA A 308 -7.14 -19.31 14.43
CA ALA A 308 -5.98 -19.02 15.26
C ALA A 308 -5.13 -17.86 14.71
N ILE A 309 -4.99 -17.78 13.38
CA ILE A 309 -4.30 -16.68 12.70
C ILE A 309 -5.13 -15.40 12.79
N ALA A 310 -6.46 -15.47 12.59
CA ALA A 310 -7.37 -14.34 12.69
C ALA A 310 -7.29 -13.65 14.06
N HIS A 311 -7.13 -14.40 15.16
CA HIS A 311 -6.88 -13.85 16.50
C HIS A 311 -5.57 -13.06 16.62
N ASN A 312 -4.59 -13.33 15.75
CA ASN A 312 -3.26 -12.74 15.79
C ASN A 312 -3.05 -11.63 14.74
N ILE A 313 -4.04 -11.33 13.91
CA ILE A 313 -4.00 -10.24 12.93
C ILE A 313 -5.10 -9.22 13.22
N SER A 314 -4.83 -7.96 12.90
CA SER A 314 -5.77 -6.84 13.03
C SER A 314 -5.62 -5.97 11.79
N PHE A 315 -6.75 -5.48 11.29
CA PHE A 315 -6.90 -4.46 10.25
C PHE A 315 -7.68 -3.31 10.85
#